data_AF-A0A0G0RLC3-F1
#
_entry.id   AF-A0A0G0RLC3-F1
#
_cell.length_a   1.000
_cell.length_b   1.000
_cell.length_c   1.000
_cell.angle_alpha   90.00
_cell.angle_beta   90.00
_cell.angle_gamma   90.00
#
_symmetry.space_group_name_H-M   'P 1'
#
loop_
_entity.id
_entity.type
_entity.pdbx_description
1 polymer ?
#
loop_
_entity_poly.entity_id
_entity_poly.type
_entity_poly.pdbx_seq_one_letter_code
_entity_poly.pdbx_strand_id
1 'polypeptide(L)'
;MFSPDLRYIFYDYGPLGVELKNNLKALWWKWMTKDHDNIVGIDGAIITNPKVWEASGHLKSFVDPLVECKKCHRRFKADDIPGDKCPDCGGELTAPKVFNILVPTELGVIEGEKLKAYLR
;
A
#
# COMPACT_ATOMS: atom_id res chain seq x y z
N MET A 1 -10.44 9.20 23.55
CA MET A 1 -9.89 7.93 24.07
C MET A 1 -9.31 7.16 22.88
N PHE A 2 -8.14 7.57 22.40
CA PHE A 2 -7.39 6.83 21.39
C PHE A 2 -6.11 6.39 22.06
N SER A 3 -5.94 5.08 22.23
CA SER A 3 -4.71 4.51 22.80
C SER A 3 -3.54 4.78 21.83
N PRO A 4 -2.37 5.21 22.32
CA PRO A 4 -1.15 5.41 21.50
C PRO A 4 -0.61 4.13 20.84
N ASP A 5 -1.18 2.97 21.17
CA ASP A 5 -0.62 1.65 20.88
C ASP A 5 -1.21 1.03 19.60
N LEU A 6 -2.28 1.63 19.07
CA LEU A 6 -2.98 1.20 17.87
C LEU A 6 -2.43 1.95 16.65
N ARG A 7 -1.38 1.39 16.03
CA ARG A 7 -0.91 1.82 14.70
C ARG A 7 -1.83 1.26 13.62
N TYR A 8 -3.02 1.85 13.48
CA TYR A 8 -3.92 1.51 12.38
C TYR A 8 -3.65 2.42 11.18
N ILE A 9 -3.27 1.80 10.05
CA ILE A 9 -3.13 2.45 8.74
C ILE A 9 -4.43 2.43 7.93
N PHE A 10 -5.51 1.90 8.51
CA PHE A 10 -6.84 1.82 7.91
C PHE A 10 -7.82 2.66 8.72
N TYR A 11 -8.66 3.42 8.01
CA TYR A 11 -9.61 4.36 8.60
C TYR A 11 -10.98 4.20 7.95
N ASP A 12 -12.03 4.33 8.76
CA ASP A 12 -13.40 4.38 8.30
C ASP A 12 -13.88 5.83 8.13
N TYR A 13 -14.61 6.09 7.06
CA TYR A 13 -15.23 7.40 6.82
C TYR A 13 -16.56 7.49 7.58
N GLY A 14 -16.66 8.43 8.52
CA GLY A 14 -17.93 8.77 9.19
C GLY A 14 -18.94 9.45 8.27
N PRO A 15 -20.16 9.79 8.75
CA PRO A 15 -21.26 10.27 7.91
C PRO A 15 -20.91 11.47 7.01
N LEU A 16 -20.32 12.53 7.57
CA LEU A 16 -19.89 13.69 6.77
C LEU A 16 -18.71 13.36 5.84
N GLY A 17 -17.84 12.44 6.27
CA GLY A 17 -16.67 12.02 5.50
C GLY A 17 -17.04 11.22 4.25
N VAL A 18 -18.05 10.34 4.35
CA VAL A 18 -18.51 9.55 3.20
C VAL A 18 -19.22 10.44 2.18
N GLU A 19 -20.04 11.40 2.61
CA GLU A 19 -20.68 12.36 1.72
C GLU A 19 -19.65 13.23 0.98
N LEU A 20 -18.66 13.76 1.70
CA LEU A 20 -17.58 14.54 1.10
C LEU A 20 -16.78 13.72 0.09
N LYS A 21 -16.39 12.48 0.44
CA LYS A 21 -15.66 11.58 -0.45
C LYS A 21 -16.45 11.30 -1.72
N ASN A 22 -17.75 11.01 -1.61
CA ASN A 22 -18.61 10.72 -2.74
C ASN A 22 -18.77 11.95 -3.66
N ASN A 23 -18.99 13.13 -3.08
CA ASN A 23 -19.10 14.38 -3.84
C ASN A 23 -17.81 14.69 -4.62
N LEU A 24 -16.65 14.51 -3.98
CA LEU A 24 -15.36 14.73 -4.63
C LEU A 24 -15.10 13.73 -5.76
N LYS A 25 -15.40 12.43 -5.54
CA LYS A 25 -15.28 11.40 -6.58
C LYS A 25 -16.19 11.70 -7.78
N ALA A 26 -17.43 12.12 -7.52
CA ALA A 26 -18.39 12.45 -8.57
C ALA A 26 -17.95 13.67 -9.41
N LEU A 27 -17.46 14.72 -8.73
CA LEU A 27 -16.90 15.90 -9.39
C LEU A 27 -15.73 15.53 -10.29
N TRP A 28 -14.76 14.77 -9.75
CA TRP A 28 -13.58 14.35 -10.50
C TRP A 28 -13.92 13.45 -11.68
N TRP A 29 -14.83 12.49 -11.49
CA TRP A 29 -15.27 11.59 -12.56
C TRP A 29 -15.93 12.37 -13.70
N LYS A 30 -16.83 13.31 -13.38
CA LYS A 30 -17.45 14.18 -14.38
C LYS A 30 -16.37 14.95 -15.16
N TRP A 31 -15.49 15.64 -14.44
CA TRP A 31 -14.44 16.43 -15.08
C TRP A 31 -13.60 15.58 -16.03
N MET A 32 -13.10 14.43 -15.56
CA MET A 32 -12.21 13.59 -16.35
C MET A 32 -12.90 12.91 -17.53
N THR A 33 -14.12 12.39 -17.36
CA THR A 33 -14.74 11.49 -18.37
C THR A 33 -15.86 12.10 -19.19
N LYS A 34 -16.47 13.19 -18.71
CA LYS A 34 -17.60 13.86 -19.38
C LYS A 34 -17.20 15.18 -19.99
N ASP A 35 -16.25 15.89 -19.40
CA ASP A 35 -15.80 17.20 -19.87
C ASP A 35 -14.55 17.09 -20.79
N HIS A 36 -14.07 15.87 -21.05
CA HIS A 36 -12.99 15.56 -22.01
C HIS A 36 -13.39 14.43 -22.98
N ASP A 37 -13.23 14.66 -24.29
CA ASP A 37 -13.66 13.71 -25.33
C ASP A 37 -12.77 12.46 -25.47
N ASN A 38 -11.57 12.48 -24.89
CA ASN A 38 -10.53 11.46 -25.10
C ASN A 38 -10.20 10.63 -23.85
N ILE A 39 -11.07 10.66 -22.84
CA ILE A 39 -10.88 9.91 -21.59
C ILE A 39 -12.09 9.00 -21.37
N VAL A 40 -11.83 7.71 -21.21
CA VAL A 40 -12.88 6.70 -21.00
C VAL A 40 -12.82 6.13 -19.59
N GLY A 41 -13.99 5.95 -18.99
CA GLY A 41 -14.12 5.30 -17.69
C GLY A 41 -14.00 3.78 -17.81
N ILE A 42 -13.18 3.17 -16.97
CA ILE A 42 -13.07 1.72 -16.83
C ILE A 42 -13.13 1.34 -15.34
N ASP A 43 -13.72 0.18 -15.06
CA ASP A 43 -13.65 -0.44 -13.74
C ASP A 43 -13.00 -1.82 -13.85
N GLY A 44 -12.00 -2.07 -13.01
CA GLY A 44 -11.13 -3.25 -13.10
C GLY A 44 -11.07 -3.99 -11.78
N ALA A 45 -10.82 -5.31 -11.84
CA ALA A 45 -10.71 -6.14 -10.65
C ALA A 45 -9.58 -5.65 -9.70
N ILE A 46 -9.79 -5.80 -8.39
CA ILE A 46 -8.76 -5.46 -7.38
C ILE A 46 -7.71 -6.58 -7.31
N ILE A 47 -8.18 -7.83 -7.30
CA ILE A 47 -7.31 -9.00 -7.27
C ILE A 47 -6.77 -9.24 -8.68
N THR A 48 -5.45 -9.19 -8.81
CA THR A 48 -4.76 -9.11 -10.09
C THR A 48 -3.78 -10.28 -10.26
N ASN A 49 -3.72 -10.82 -11.48
CA ASN A 49 -2.83 -11.92 -11.84
C ASN A 49 -1.35 -11.49 -11.70
N PRO A 50 -0.46 -12.31 -11.11
CA PRO A 50 0.96 -11.99 -10.94
C PRO A 50 1.69 -11.57 -12.23
N LYS A 51 1.31 -12.14 -13.38
CA LYS A 51 1.94 -11.83 -14.67
C LYS A 51 1.77 -10.36 -15.08
N VAL A 52 0.69 -9.70 -14.65
CA VAL A 52 0.47 -8.27 -14.92
C VAL A 52 1.48 -7.42 -14.15
N TRP A 53 1.78 -7.78 -12.90
CA TRP A 53 2.76 -7.11 -12.06
C TRP A 53 4.20 -7.38 -12.49
N GLU A 54 4.45 -8.57 -13.02
CA GLU A 54 5.73 -8.90 -13.65
C GLU A 54 5.96 -8.06 -14.90
N ALA A 55 4.98 -8.05 -15.83
CA ALA A 55 5.06 -7.30 -17.07
C ALA A 55 5.19 -5.79 -16.86
N SER A 56 4.53 -5.25 -15.82
CA SER A 56 4.63 -3.83 -15.45
C SER A 56 5.86 -3.50 -14.60
N GLY A 57 6.65 -4.49 -14.17
CA GLY A 57 7.87 -4.30 -13.37
C GLY A 57 7.67 -4.08 -11.87
N HIS A 58 6.42 -4.00 -11.38
CA HIS A 58 6.12 -3.75 -9.97
C HIS A 58 6.70 -4.82 -9.03
N LEU A 59 6.85 -6.07 -9.47
CA LEU A 59 7.46 -7.12 -8.64
C LEU A 59 8.92 -6.82 -8.26
N LYS A 60 9.65 -6.06 -9.09
CA LYS A 60 11.08 -5.74 -8.90
C LYS A 60 11.30 -4.31 -8.41
N SER A 61 10.50 -3.37 -8.90
CA SER A 61 10.75 -1.93 -8.70
C SER A 61 9.90 -1.30 -7.60
N PHE A 62 8.78 -1.91 -7.22
CA PHE A 62 7.88 -1.37 -6.19
C PHE A 62 8.28 -1.88 -4.80
N VAL A 63 9.49 -1.50 -4.40
CA VAL A 63 10.12 -1.97 -3.17
C VAL A 63 10.64 -0.81 -2.34
N ASP A 64 10.34 -0.84 -1.05
CA ASP A 64 10.93 0.09 -0.09
C ASP A 64 12.09 -0.60 0.64
N PRO A 65 13.30 -0.01 0.67
CA PRO A 65 14.34 -0.46 1.57
C PRO A 65 13.93 -0.12 3.01
N LEU A 66 13.66 -1.13 3.83
CA LEU A 66 13.34 -0.95 5.25
C LEU A 66 14.53 -1.36 6.12
N VAL A 67 14.78 -0.57 7.17
CA VAL A 67 15.70 -0.89 8.25
C VAL A 67 14.92 -1.11 9.54
N GLU A 68 15.37 -2.05 10.36
CA GLU A 68 14.74 -2.36 11.65
C GLU A 68 15.69 -1.98 12.80
N CYS A 69 15.18 -1.34 13.84
CA CYS A 69 15.96 -1.12 15.05
C CYS A 69 16.07 -2.40 15.87
N LYS A 70 17.29 -2.83 16.16
CA LYS A 70 17.56 -4.05 16.96
C LYS A 70 17.05 -3.98 18.41
N LYS A 71 16.79 -2.77 18.93
CA LYS A 71 16.36 -2.54 20.32
C LYS A 71 14.84 -2.45 20.48
N CYS A 72 14.16 -1.68 19.62
CA CYS A 72 12.72 -1.46 19.71
C CYS A 72 11.89 -2.15 18.62
N HIS A 73 12.56 -2.85 17.68
CA HIS A 73 11.94 -3.56 16.55
C HIS A 73 11.04 -2.70 15.65
N ARG A 74 11.18 -1.37 15.75
CA ARG A 74 10.51 -0.45 14.83
C ARG A 74 11.22 -0.47 13.48
N ARG A 75 10.41 -0.45 12.43
CA ARG A 75 10.86 -0.42 11.04
C ARG A 75 10.64 0.95 10.46
N PHE A 76 11.59 1.39 9.67
CA PHE A 76 11.61 2.70 9.04
C PHE A 76 12.04 2.52 7.58
N LYS A 77 11.56 3.38 6.69
CA LYS A 77 12.16 3.48 5.36
C LYS A 77 13.58 4.00 5.50
N ALA A 78 14.52 3.35 4.83
CA ALA A 78 15.93 3.72 4.91
C ALA A 78 16.16 5.17 4.47
N ASP A 79 15.41 5.63 3.46
CA ASP A 79 15.53 6.98 2.89
C ASP A 79 14.99 8.08 3.83
N ASP A 80 14.11 7.74 4.78
CA ASP A 80 13.49 8.70 5.69
C ASP A 80 14.34 8.96 6.94
N ILE A 81 15.44 8.21 7.15
CA ILE A 81 16.26 8.33 8.35
C ILE A 81 17.52 9.14 8.03
N PRO A 82 17.79 10.24 8.77
CA PRO A 82 18.93 11.11 8.50
C PRO A 82 20.30 10.53 8.91
N GLY A 83 20.37 9.30 9.42
CA GLY A 83 21.62 8.67 9.87
C GLY A 83 21.45 7.22 10.34
N ASP A 84 22.52 6.66 10.93
CA ASP A 84 22.62 5.20 11.18
C ASP A 84 21.99 4.72 12.49
N LYS A 85 21.24 5.59 13.18
CA LYS A 85 20.64 5.29 14.49
C LYS A 85 19.13 5.45 14.46
N CYS A 86 18.44 4.62 15.25
CA CYS A 86 17.00 4.70 15.41
C CYS A 86 16.58 6.07 15.98
N PRO A 87 15.68 6.80 15.30
CA PRO A 87 15.25 8.13 15.74
C PRO A 87 14.48 8.11 17.07
N ASP A 88 13.82 7.00 17.39
CA ASP A 88 12.97 6.90 18.59
C ASP A 88 13.75 6.53 19.86
N CYS A 89 14.80 5.72 19.75
CA CYS A 89 15.47 5.14 20.92
C CYS A 89 17.01 5.13 20.86
N GLY A 90 17.60 5.65 19.78
CA GLY A 90 19.03 5.71 19.55
C GLY A 90 19.72 4.35 19.32
N GLY A 91 18.95 3.27 19.21
CA GLY A 91 19.47 1.92 18.99
C GLY A 91 20.04 1.72 17.58
N GLU A 92 20.87 0.68 17.42
CA GLU A 92 21.46 0.29 16.15
C GLU A 92 20.40 -0.23 15.16
N LEU A 93 20.54 0.14 13.90
CA LEU A 93 19.68 -0.30 12.80
C LEU A 93 20.28 -1.52 12.09
N THR A 94 19.42 -2.38 11.54
CA THR A 94 19.86 -3.48 10.66
C THR A 94 20.25 -2.95 9.28
N ALA A 95 20.96 -3.78 8.51
CA ALA A 95 21.12 -3.52 7.08
C ALA A 95 19.75 -3.39 6.39
N PRO A 96 19.62 -2.51 5.39
CA PRO A 96 18.39 -2.37 4.62
C PRO A 96 17.98 -3.70 3.99
N LYS A 97 16.71 -4.06 4.17
CA LYS A 97 16.08 -5.18 3.48
C LYS A 97 15.02 -4.63 2.54
N VAL A 98 15.03 -5.14 1.32
CA VAL A 98 14.08 -4.76 0.29
C VAL A 98 12.75 -5.45 0.57
N PHE A 99 11.68 -4.68 0.78
CA PHE A 99 10.33 -5.20 0.97
C PHE A 99 9.45 -4.79 -0.21
N ASN A 100 8.84 -5.77 -0.87
CA ASN A 100 7.80 -5.50 -1.84
C ASN A 100 6.52 -5.07 -1.12
N ILE A 101 5.93 -3.96 -1.57
CA ILE A 101 4.77 -3.33 -0.92
C ILE A 101 3.45 -3.97 -1.41
N LEU A 102 3.48 -4.72 -2.52
CA LEU A 102 2.30 -5.44 -3.02
C LEU A 102 1.80 -6.42 -1.97
N VAL A 103 0.49 -6.40 -1.71
CA VAL A 103 -0.16 -7.31 -0.77
C VAL A 103 -0.45 -8.63 -1.49
N PRO A 104 0.25 -9.74 -1.18
CA PRO A 104 -0.04 -11.02 -1.79
C PRO A 104 -1.32 -11.62 -1.18
N THR A 105 -2.05 -12.37 -2.01
CA THR A 105 -3.20 -13.18 -1.59
C THR A 105 -3.17 -14.53 -2.32
N GLU A 106 -3.92 -15.50 -1.80
CA GLU A 106 -4.02 -16.84 -2.37
C GLU A 106 -5.48 -17.14 -2.71
N LEU A 107 -5.73 -17.55 -3.95
CA LEU A 107 -7.04 -17.89 -4.46
C LEU A 107 -7.15 -19.41 -4.65
N GLY A 108 -8.22 -20.00 -4.13
CA GLY A 108 -8.49 -21.43 -4.27
C GLY A 108 -8.97 -22.06 -2.97
N VAL A 109 -9.73 -23.15 -3.10
CA VAL A 109 -10.33 -23.87 -1.97
C VAL A 109 -9.52 -25.11 -1.60
N ILE A 110 -8.81 -25.69 -2.57
CA ILE A 110 -8.02 -26.91 -2.39
C ILE A 110 -6.67 -26.54 -1.78
N GLU A 111 -6.34 -27.19 -0.68
CA GLU A 111 -5.06 -27.04 -0.01
C GLU A 111 -3.93 -27.58 -0.90
N GLY A 112 -2.90 -26.77 -1.15
CA GLY A 112 -1.79 -27.12 -2.05
C GLY A 112 -1.96 -26.68 -3.52
N GLU A 113 -3.17 -26.33 -3.96
CA GLU A 113 -3.46 -25.87 -5.34
C GLU A 113 -3.87 -24.40 -5.41
N LYS A 114 -3.51 -23.61 -4.41
CA LYS A 114 -3.85 -22.19 -4.37
C LYS A 114 -3.04 -21.39 -5.39
N LEU A 115 -3.72 -20.51 -6.11
CA LEU A 115 -3.13 -19.57 -7.05
C LEU A 115 -2.71 -18.30 -6.33
N LYS A 116 -1.44 -17.91 -6.48
CA LYS A 116 -0.96 -16.63 -5.97
C LYS A 116 -1.55 -15.48 -6.79
N ALA A 117 -2.01 -14.44 -6.11
CA ALA A 117 -2.46 -13.19 -6.70
C ALA A 117 -2.02 -12.00 -5.82
N TYR A 118 -2.28 -10.78 -6.29
CA TYR A 118 -1.93 -9.56 -5.57
C TYR A 118 -3.07 -8.54 -5.64
N LEU A 119 -3.20 -7.72 -4.61
CA LEU A 119 -4.09 -6.56 -4.64
C LEU A 119 -3.40 -5.39 -5.35
N ARG A 120 -4.14 -4.68 -6.22
CA ARG A 120 -3.69 -3.46 -6.90
C ARG A 120 -3.87 -2.21 -6.08
#